data_AF-A0A936NKT5-F1
#
_entry.id   AF-A0A936NKT5-F1
#
_cell.length_a   1.000
_cell.length_b   1.000
_cell.length_c   1.000
_cell.angle_alpha   90.00
_cell.angle_beta   90.00
_cell.angle_gamma   90.00
#
_symmetry.space_group_name_H-M   'P 1'
#
loop_
_entity.id
_entity.type
_entity.pdbx_description
1 polymer ?
#
loop_
_entity_poly.entity_id
_entity_poly.type
_entity_poly.pdbx_seq_one_letter_code
_entity_poly.pdbx_strand_id
1 'polypeptide(L)'
;MAHVGKMYTVLAQVLAEDIHKKVRGLLDVTVWMTSQIGHPIFLPQSVVVEVIPASGTTLAAVRPQIQREVQRAFRTMTSFCKALTRGVNPVY
;
A
#
# COMPACT_ATOMS: atom_id res chain seq x y z
N MET A 1 13.94 12.31 13.91
CA MET A 1 13.81 11.83 12.51
C MET A 1 13.50 10.34 12.44
N ALA A 2 12.70 9.83 13.39
CA ALA A 2 12.52 8.41 13.58
C ALA A 2 11.38 7.88 12.70
N HIS A 3 11.65 6.79 11.99
CA HIS A 3 10.70 5.75 11.58
C HIS A 3 9.79 5.94 10.36
N VAL A 4 9.92 7.01 9.57
CA VAL A 4 9.12 7.15 8.33
C VAL A 4 9.44 6.06 7.30
N GLY A 5 10.72 5.87 6.97
CA GLY A 5 11.14 4.84 6.02
C GLY A 5 10.74 3.42 6.45
N LYS A 6 10.87 3.09 7.74
CA LYS A 6 10.48 1.78 8.28
C LYS A 6 8.97 1.54 8.17
N MET A 7 8.14 2.56 8.38
CA MET A 7 6.68 2.41 8.22
C MET A 7 6.30 2.09 6.78
N TYR A 8 6.91 2.73 5.79
CA TYR A 8 6.65 2.41 4.38
C TYR A 8 7.16 1.02 3.99
N THR A 9 8.33 0.61 4.49
CA THR A 9 8.83 -0.76 4.27
C THR A 9 7.86 -1.80 4.83
N VAL A 10 7.42 -1.63 6.08
CA VAL A 10 6.47 -2.58 6.70
C VAL A 10 5.13 -2.57 5.98
N LEU A 11 4.59 -1.40 5.65
CA LEU A 11 3.34 -1.30 4.92
C LEU A 11 3.44 -1.89 3.51
N ALA A 12 4.60 -1.76 2.84
CA ALA A 12 4.84 -2.34 1.52
C ALA A 12 4.81 -3.86 1.62
N GLN A 13 5.48 -4.41 2.63
CA GLN A 13 5.52 -5.84 2.87
C GLN A 13 4.12 -6.39 3.21
N VAL A 14 3.37 -5.73 4.09
CA VAL A 14 1.99 -6.12 4.42
C VAL A 14 1.09 -6.08 3.18
N LEU A 15 1.20 -5.04 2.35
CA LEU A 15 0.41 -4.93 1.12
C LEU A 15 0.80 -6.01 0.09
N ALA A 16 2.09 -6.30 -0.06
CA ALA A 16 2.58 -7.37 -0.93
C ALA A 16 2.02 -8.74 -0.51
N GLU A 17 2.08 -9.04 0.79
CA GLU A 17 1.50 -10.27 1.35
C GLU A 17 -0.01 -10.37 1.13
N ASP A 18 -0.72 -9.26 1.35
CA ASP A 18 -2.18 -9.21 1.18
C ASP A 18 -2.59 -9.45 -0.28
N ILE A 19 -1.87 -8.83 -1.22
CA ILE A 19 -2.10 -9.04 -2.66
C ILE A 19 -1.78 -10.50 -3.01
N HIS A 20 -0.64 -11.04 -2.57
CA HIS A 20 -0.26 -12.42 -2.85
C HIS A 20 -1.27 -13.44 -2.29
N LYS A 21 -1.82 -13.20 -1.09
CA LYS A 21 -2.83 -14.08 -0.47
C LYS A 21 -4.19 -14.02 -1.16
N LYS A 22 -4.59 -12.84 -1.65
CA LYS A 22 -5.96 -12.61 -2.16
C LYS A 22 -6.08 -12.72 -3.67
N VAL A 23 -5.01 -12.43 -4.42
CA VAL A 23 -4.98 -12.50 -5.88
C VAL A 23 -4.35 -13.82 -6.30
N ARG A 24 -5.17 -14.77 -6.73
CA ARG A 24 -4.69 -16.07 -7.21
C ARG A 24 -3.95 -15.91 -8.54
N GLY A 25 -2.99 -16.80 -8.80
CA GLY A 25 -2.22 -16.80 -10.04
C GLY A 25 -1.01 -15.87 -10.04
N LEU A 26 -0.58 -15.40 -8.87
CA LEU A 26 0.69 -14.70 -8.68
C LEU A 26 1.70 -15.66 -8.02
N LEU A 27 2.91 -15.71 -8.57
CA LEU A 27 4.05 -16.43 -8.01
C LEU A 27 4.84 -15.55 -7.05
N ASP A 28 4.88 -14.24 -7.33
CA ASP A 28 5.58 -13.27 -6.51
C ASP A 28 4.92 -11.90 -6.64
N VAL A 29 5.04 -11.10 -5.56
CA VAL A 29 4.52 -9.74 -5.47
C VAL A 29 5.53 -8.87 -4.73
N THR A 30 6.00 -7.83 -5.39
CA THR A 30 6.84 -6.80 -4.80
C THR A 30 6.11 -5.46 -4.82
N VAL A 31 6.16 -4.74 -3.69
CA VAL A 31 5.55 -3.42 -3.56
C VAL A 31 6.61 -2.40 -3.19
N TRP A 32 6.63 -1.28 -3.90
CA TRP A 32 7.47 -0.13 -3.60
C TRP A 32 6.59 1.07 -3.30
N MET A 33 6.92 1.80 -2.24
CA MET A 33 6.26 3.05 -1.89
C MET A 33 7.26 4.17 -1.75
N THR A 34 6.94 5.32 -2.32
CA THR A 34 7.77 6.51 -2.23
C THR A 34 7.09 7.57 -1.36
N SER A 35 7.86 8.18 -0.47
CA SER A 35 7.42 9.32 0.34
C SER A 35 8.02 10.60 -0.22
N GLN A 36 7.22 11.66 -0.34
CA GLN A 36 7.74 12.98 -0.65
C GLN A 36 8.19 13.68 0.63
N ILE A 37 9.43 14.16 0.66
CA ILE A 37 9.94 14.99 1.76
C ILE A 37 9.11 16.29 1.83
N GLY A 38 8.62 16.64 3.02
CA GLY A 38 7.85 17.87 3.27
C GLY A 38 6.33 17.74 3.12
N HIS A 39 5.81 16.57 2.73
CA HIS A 39 4.37 16.28 2.76
C HIS A 39 3.99 15.47 4.00
N PRO A 40 2.71 15.47 4.43
CA PRO A 40 2.25 14.61 5.50
C PRO A 40 2.68 13.17 5.23
N ILE A 41 3.34 12.56 6.21
CA ILE A 41 3.98 11.23 6.18
C ILE A 41 2.97 10.09 5.87
N PHE A 42 1.70 10.43 5.68
CA PHE A 42 0.58 9.52 5.80
C PHE A 42 -0.06 9.17 4.44
N LEU A 43 0.47 9.73 3.33
CA LEU A 43 0.12 9.38 1.96
C LEU A 43 1.40 9.17 1.13
N PRO A 44 1.70 7.94 0.66
CA PRO A 44 2.78 7.74 -0.30
C PRO A 44 2.44 8.49 -1.58
N GLN A 45 3.45 9.16 -2.14
CA GLN A 45 3.30 9.91 -3.40
C GLN A 45 3.02 8.96 -4.57
N SER A 46 3.64 7.77 -4.52
CA SER A 46 3.41 6.71 -5.50
C SER A 46 3.51 5.33 -4.84
N VAL A 47 2.74 4.39 -5.38
CA VAL A 47 2.82 2.96 -5.07
C VAL A 47 2.99 2.20 -6.36
N VAL A 48 4.06 1.42 -6.43
CA VAL A 48 4.36 0.53 -7.55
C VAL A 48 4.17 -0.90 -7.08
N VAL A 49 3.34 -1.65 -7.79
CA VAL A 49 3.15 -3.09 -7.55
C VAL A 49 3.68 -3.84 -8.75
N GLU A 50 4.72 -4.63 -8.51
CA GLU A 50 5.32 -5.54 -9.49
C GLU A 50 4.89 -6.96 -9.14
N VAL A 51 4.53 -7.73 -10.15
CA VAL A 51 4.03 -9.10 -9.96
C VAL A 51 4.62 -10.04 -10.99
N ILE A 52 4.84 -11.28 -10.58
CA ILE A 52 5.19 -12.39 -11.46
C ILE A 52 3.95 -13.28 -11.58
N PRO A 53 3.22 -13.26 -12.72
CA PRO A 53 2.08 -14.14 -12.93
C PRO A 53 2.52 -15.60 -13.08
N ALA A 54 1.71 -16.53 -12.58
CA ALA A 54 1.87 -17.96 -12.86
C ALA A 54 1.53 -18.26 -14.33
N SER A 55 2.05 -19.38 -14.85
CA SER A 55 1.74 -19.86 -16.20
C SER A 55 0.22 -19.93 -16.41
N GLY A 56 -0.25 -19.35 -17.52
CA GLY A 56 -1.68 -19.27 -17.85
C GLY A 56 -2.43 -18.08 -17.22
N THR A 57 -1.77 -17.28 -16.37
CA THR A 57 -2.33 -16.04 -15.83
C THR A 57 -1.77 -14.83 -16.58
N THR A 58 -2.64 -13.95 -17.06
CA THR A 58 -2.21 -12.69 -17.70
C THR A 58 -2.28 -11.54 -16.71
N LEU A 59 -1.40 -10.55 -16.87
CA LEU A 59 -1.43 -9.34 -16.05
C LEU A 59 -2.80 -8.63 -16.15
N ALA A 60 -3.43 -8.62 -17.33
CA ALA A 60 -4.74 -8.01 -17.53
C ALA A 60 -5.84 -8.66 -16.67
N ALA A 61 -5.78 -9.98 -16.44
CA ALA A 61 -6.76 -10.68 -15.63
C ALA A 61 -6.64 -10.32 -14.13
N VAL A 62 -5.42 -10.15 -13.62
CA VAL A 62 -5.16 -9.91 -12.19
C VAL A 62 -5.13 -8.43 -11.81
N ARG A 63 -4.80 -7.54 -12.76
CA ARG A 63 -4.64 -6.10 -12.55
C ARG A 63 -5.85 -5.45 -11.85
N PRO A 64 -7.11 -5.71 -12.24
CA PRO A 64 -8.27 -5.10 -11.56
C PRO A 64 -8.37 -5.50 -10.09
N GLN A 65 -8.00 -6.75 -9.76
CA GLN A 65 -8.04 -7.23 -8.39
C GLN A 65 -6.91 -6.64 -7.55
N ILE A 66 -5.70 -6.58 -8.09
CA ILE A 66 -4.55 -5.90 -7.47
C ILE A 66 -4.92 -4.45 -7.16
N GLN A 67 -5.48 -3.71 -8.13
CA GLN A 67 -5.92 -2.33 -7.94
C GLN A 67 -6.95 -2.19 -6.81
N ARG A 68 -7.90 -3.13 -6.67
CA ARG A 68 -8.87 -3.11 -5.58
C ARG A 68 -8.21 -3.28 -4.21
N GLU A 69 -7.28 -4.22 -4.07
CA GLU A 69 -6.57 -4.43 -2.80
C GLU A 69 -5.72 -3.22 -2.42
N VAL A 70 -5.00 -2.64 -3.39
CA VAL A 70 -4.25 -1.39 -3.20
C VAL A 70 -5.19 -0.27 -2.73
N GLN A 71 -6.30 -0.03 -3.43
CA GLN A 71 -7.26 1.01 -3.02
C GLN A 71 -7.89 0.74 -1.64
N ARG A 72 -8.12 -0.52 -1.28
CA ARG A 72 -8.67 -0.90 0.03
C ARG A 72 -7.68 -0.60 1.15
N ALA A 73 -6.40 -0.90 0.95
CA ALA A 73 -5.34 -0.54 1.88
C ALA A 73 -5.26 0.98 2.09
N PHE A 74 -5.32 1.77 1.00
CA PHE A 74 -5.31 3.23 1.08
C PHE A 74 -6.54 3.85 1.75
N ARG A 75 -7.73 3.30 1.51
CA ARG A 75 -8.96 3.73 2.21
C ARG A 75 -8.85 3.48 3.70
N THR A 76 -8.31 2.34 4.10
CA THR A 76 -8.09 1.99 5.51
C THR A 76 -7.10 2.95 6.15
N MET A 77 -5.97 3.21 5.49
CA MET A 77 -4.96 4.16 5.99
C MET A 77 -5.50 5.59 6.08
N THR A 78 -6.22 6.06 5.05
CA THR A 78 -6.86 7.38 5.07
C THR A 78 -7.90 7.49 6.19
N SER A 79 -8.68 6.44 6.42
CA SER A 79 -9.69 6.40 7.48
C SER A 79 -9.05 6.39 8.87
N PHE A 80 -7.97 5.61 9.04
CA PHE A 80 -7.14 5.62 10.25
C PHE A 80 -6.55 7.00 10.51
N CYS A 81 -5.99 7.65 9.49
CA CYS A 81 -5.46 9.00 9.61
C CYS A 81 -6.54 10.02 9.95
N LYS A 82 -7.72 9.93 9.30
CA LYS A 82 -8.89 10.77 9.64
C LYS A 82 -9.38 10.53 11.07
N ALA A 83 -9.31 9.30 11.57
CA ALA A 83 -9.67 8.99 12.96
C ALA A 83 -8.65 9.58 13.93
N LEU A 84 -7.35 9.51 13.62
CA LEU A 84 -6.29 10.13 14.41
C LEU A 84 -6.39 11.66 14.43
N THR A 85 -6.67 12.30 13.30
CA THR A 85 -6.84 13.77 13.25
C THR A 85 -8.12 14.26 13.89
N ARG A 86 -9.18 13.43 13.96
CA ARG A 86 -10.40 13.74 14.72
C ARG A 86 -10.24 13.53 16.23
N GLY A 87 -9.18 12.87 16.68
CA GLY A 87 -8.93 12.52 18.07
C GLY A 87 -7.79 13.26 18.76
N VAL A 88 -7.09 14.19 18.10
CA VAL A 88 -5.98 14.95 18.72
C VAL A 88 -6.11 16.45 18.44
N ASN A 89 -6.14 17.18 19.55
CA ASN A 89 -6.27 18.61 19.78
C ASN A 89 -5.54 19.54 18.77
N PRO A 90 -6.04 20.77 18.57
CA PRO A 90 -5.27 21.81 17.89
C PRO A 90 -3.94 21.98 18.62
N VAL A 91 -2.85 21.73 17.91
CA VAL A 91 -1.52 22.07 18.38
C VAL A 91 -1.40 23.58 18.19
N TYR A 92 -1.53 24.33 19.30
CA TYR A 92 -1.14 25.74 19.40
C TYR A 92 0.38 25.86 19.43
#